data_AF-V9Z501-F1
#
_entry.id   AF-V9Z501-F1
#
_cell.length_a   1.000
_cell.length_b   1.000
_cell.length_c   1.000
_cell.angle_alpha   90.00
_cell.angle_beta   90.00
_cell.angle_gamma   90.00
#
_symmetry.space_group_name_H-M   'P 1'
#
loop_
_entity.id
_entity.type
_entity.pdbx_description
1 polymer ?
#
loop_
_entity_poly.entity_id
_entity_poly.type
_entity_poly.pdbx_seq_one_letter_code
_entity_poly.pdbx_strand_id
1 'polypeptide(L)'
;MTDNRNVLLQKELANELNRMQVSGTSYRLETARLATTLSRHVMVPESLCDREEARQYVKAVSMDLQEDRVEDVAKMLSMAARRAYTTPESAFSVDMKVKLEEKRSQFKTRGLRVKS
;
A
#
# COMPACT_ATOMS: atom_id res chain seq x y z
N MET A 1 -20.35 -14.92 -1.35
CA MET A 1 -19.04 -15.09 -2.03
C MET A 1 -18.12 -13.88 -1.86
N THR A 2 -18.60 -12.78 -1.28
CA THR A 2 -17.88 -11.49 -1.13
C THR A 2 -16.76 -11.53 -0.09
N ASP A 3 -16.91 -12.32 0.98
CA ASP A 3 -15.97 -12.30 2.10
C ASP A 3 -14.57 -12.82 1.75
N ASN A 4 -14.47 -13.94 1.03
CA ASN A 4 -13.15 -14.52 0.69
C ASN A 4 -12.33 -13.62 -0.23
N ARG A 5 -12.99 -12.90 -1.15
CA ARG A 5 -12.34 -11.94 -2.04
C ARG A 5 -11.90 -10.70 -1.29
N ASN A 6 -12.74 -10.17 -0.40
CA ASN A 6 -12.39 -9.01 0.42
C ASN A 6 -11.23 -9.31 1.37
N VAL A 7 -11.21 -10.49 2.00
CA VAL A 7 -10.10 -10.94 2.85
C VAL A 7 -8.79 -11.02 2.06
N LEU A 8 -8.83 -11.55 0.83
CA LEU A 8 -7.65 -11.60 -0.04
C LEU A 8 -7.16 -10.19 -0.40
N LEU A 9 -8.07 -9.29 -0.81
CA LEU A 9 -7.73 -7.92 -1.19
C LEU A 9 -7.16 -7.13 -0.01
N GLN A 10 -7.74 -7.27 1.19
CA GLN A 10 -7.20 -6.65 2.40
C GLN A 10 -5.79 -7.18 2.73
N LYS A 11 -5.55 -8.48 2.54
CA LYS A 11 -4.22 -9.07 2.74
C LYS A 11 -3.19 -8.54 1.74
N GLU A 12 -3.52 -8.51 0.45
CA GLU A 12 -2.64 -7.99 -0.60
C GLU A 12 -2.37 -6.48 -0.41
N LEU A 13 -3.39 -5.71 -0.04
CA LEU A 13 -3.25 -4.28 0.27
C LEU A 13 -2.33 -4.06 1.48
N ALA A 14 -2.51 -4.83 2.56
CA ALA A 14 -1.65 -4.74 3.74
C ALA A 14 -0.19 -5.09 3.41
N ASN A 15 0.04 -6.10 2.57
CA ASN A 15 1.38 -6.46 2.13
C ASN A 15 2.06 -5.32 1.35
N GLU A 16 1.34 -4.67 0.44
CA GLU A 16 1.89 -3.56 -0.34
C GLU A 16 2.15 -2.31 0.53
N LEU A 17 1.24 -1.98 1.44
CA LEU A 17 1.44 -0.88 2.39
C LEU A 17 2.63 -1.11 3.33
N ASN A 18 2.81 -2.35 3.82
CA ASN A 18 3.97 -2.72 4.62
C ASN A 18 5.28 -2.54 3.85
N ARG A 19 5.30 -2.82 2.54
CA ARG A 19 6.48 -2.58 1.69
C ARG A 19 6.80 -1.11 1.55
N MET A 20 5.78 -0.26 1.44
CA MET A 20 5.96 1.19 1.34
C MET A 20 6.57 1.79 2.61
N GLN A 21 6.45 1.13 3.77
CA GLN A 21 7.09 1.56 5.02
C GLN A 21 8.62 1.36 5.04
N VAL A 22 9.18 0.48 4.22
CA VAL A 22 10.60 0.08 4.30
C VAL A 22 11.54 1.07 3.58
N SER A 23 11.01 2.03 2.80
CA SER A 23 11.84 2.84 1.88
C SER A 23 11.37 4.28 1.72
N GLY A 24 11.33 5.04 2.82
CA GLY A 24 10.85 6.42 2.80
C GLY A 24 11.55 7.36 3.78
N THR A 25 11.33 8.66 3.59
CA THR A 25 11.56 9.70 4.60
C THR A 25 10.62 9.49 5.79
N SER A 26 10.90 10.14 6.93
CA SER A 26 10.00 10.11 8.11
C SER A 26 8.55 10.44 7.73
N TYR A 27 8.36 11.43 6.87
CA TYR A 27 7.04 11.82 6.33
C TYR A 27 6.35 10.69 5.56
N ARG A 28 7.06 10.01 4.65
CA ARG A 28 6.50 8.88 3.90
C ARG A 28 6.20 7.68 4.79
N LEU A 29 7.03 7.43 5.79
CA LEU A 29 6.81 6.38 6.77
C LEU A 29 5.53 6.62 7.58
N GLU A 30 5.32 7.85 8.07
CA GLU A 30 4.08 8.23 8.76
C GLU A 30 2.85 8.10 7.86
N THR A 31 2.94 8.56 6.62
CA THR A 31 1.86 8.44 5.63
C THR A 31 1.51 6.97 5.39
N ALA A 32 2.51 6.11 5.27
CA ALA A 32 2.32 4.66 5.10
C ALA A 32 1.71 4.00 6.33
N ARG A 33 2.10 4.42 7.54
CA ARG A 33 1.49 3.94 8.79
C ARG A 33 0.02 4.34 8.88
N LEU A 34 -0.32 5.59 8.58
CA LEU A 34 -1.71 6.07 8.53
C LEU A 34 -2.53 5.28 7.51
N ALA A 35 -2.03 5.15 6.27
CA ALA A 35 -2.68 4.34 5.25
C ALA A 35 -2.90 2.88 5.69
N THR A 36 -1.91 2.28 6.37
CA THR A 36 -2.02 0.91 6.90
C THR A 36 -3.12 0.80 7.95
N THR A 37 -3.17 1.72 8.91
CA THR A 37 -4.21 1.75 9.94
C THR A 37 -5.60 1.89 9.31
N LEU A 38 -5.75 2.83 8.37
CA LEU A 38 -7.02 3.07 7.68
C LEU A 38 -7.46 1.87 6.84
N SER A 39 -6.54 1.16 6.19
CA SER A 39 -6.88 0.02 5.33
C SER A 39 -7.57 -1.14 6.06
N ARG A 40 -7.36 -1.28 7.39
CA ARG A 40 -7.92 -2.37 8.21
C ARG A 40 -9.44 -2.29 8.37
N HIS A 41 -10.01 -1.12 8.16
CA HIS A 41 -11.43 -0.85 8.38
C HIS A 41 -12.20 -0.66 7.06
N VAL A 42 -11.55 -0.88 5.91
CA VAL A 42 -12.20 -0.65 4.63
C VAL A 42 -13.21 -1.76 4.34
N MET A 43 -14.46 -1.37 4.08
CA MET A 43 -15.54 -2.31 3.76
C MET A 43 -15.56 -2.71 2.27
N VAL A 44 -15.09 -1.82 1.40
CA VAL A 44 -15.03 -2.02 -0.05
C VAL A 44 -13.58 -1.82 -0.51
N PRO A 45 -12.71 -2.85 -0.41
CA PRO A 45 -11.30 -2.70 -0.72
C PRO A 45 -11.04 -2.27 -2.17
N GLU A 46 -11.87 -2.69 -3.12
CA GLU A 46 -11.71 -2.44 -4.56
C GLU A 46 -11.88 -0.96 -4.93
N SER A 47 -12.75 -0.21 -4.24
CA SER A 47 -12.99 1.21 -4.53
C SER A 47 -11.75 2.06 -4.24
N LEU A 48 -10.86 1.59 -3.36
CA LEU A 48 -9.60 2.28 -3.07
C LEU A 48 -8.69 2.44 -4.29
N CYS A 49 -8.89 1.68 -5.38
CA CYS A 49 -8.15 1.91 -6.63
C CYS A 49 -8.43 3.29 -7.25
N ASP A 50 -9.62 3.82 -7.02
CA ASP A 50 -9.95 5.19 -7.39
C ASP A 50 -9.43 6.15 -6.31
N ARG A 51 -8.80 7.25 -6.76
CA ARG A 51 -8.15 8.19 -5.85
C ARG A 51 -9.16 9.05 -5.11
N GLU A 52 -10.27 9.41 -5.76
CA GLU A 52 -11.31 10.24 -5.15
C GLU A 52 -12.10 9.42 -4.12
N GLU A 53 -12.42 8.16 -4.42
CA GLU A 53 -12.99 7.21 -3.46
C GLU A 53 -12.07 7.02 -2.24
N ALA A 54 -10.76 6.82 -2.47
CA ALA A 54 -9.79 6.73 -1.39
C ALA A 54 -9.72 8.04 -0.57
N ARG A 55 -9.87 9.21 -1.21
CA ARG A 55 -9.86 10.51 -0.53
C ARG A 55 -11.10 10.69 0.33
N GLN A 56 -12.28 10.39 -0.21
CA GLN A 56 -13.55 10.42 0.53
C GLN A 56 -13.50 9.47 1.74
N TYR A 57 -12.97 8.27 1.55
CA TYR A 57 -12.76 7.31 2.64
C TYR A 57 -11.84 7.88 3.74
N VAL A 58 -10.69 8.45 3.38
CA VAL A 58 -9.76 9.04 4.36
C VAL A 58 -10.41 10.21 5.10
N LYS A 59 -11.14 11.10 4.41
CA LYS A 59 -11.88 12.19 5.05
C LYS A 59 -12.96 11.68 6.01
N ALA A 60 -13.68 10.62 5.63
CA ALA A 60 -14.75 10.04 6.43
C ALA A 60 -14.22 9.35 7.70
N VAL A 61 -13.06 8.70 7.62
CA VAL A 61 -12.49 7.93 8.74
C VAL A 61 -11.55 8.76 9.62
N SER A 62 -10.98 9.86 9.11
CA SER A 62 -10.08 10.73 9.86
C SER A 62 -10.49 12.19 9.72
N MET A 63 -11.42 12.61 10.58
CA MET A 63 -11.97 13.97 10.60
C MET A 63 -10.95 15.05 11.00
N ASP A 64 -9.88 14.67 11.71
CA ASP A 64 -8.87 15.61 12.24
C ASP A 64 -7.63 15.76 11.34
N LEU A 65 -7.60 15.10 10.18
CA LEU A 65 -6.44 15.13 9.30
C LEU A 65 -6.48 16.37 8.39
N GLN A 66 -5.38 17.12 8.34
CA GLN A 66 -5.24 18.26 7.41
C GLN A 66 -5.43 17.82 5.95
N GLU A 67 -6.00 18.69 5.11
CA GLU A 67 -6.37 18.34 3.73
C GLU A 67 -5.19 17.83 2.89
N ASP A 68 -4.02 18.45 3.01
CA ASP A 68 -2.80 17.99 2.33
C ASP A 68 -2.40 16.56 2.76
N ARG A 69 -2.58 16.24 4.06
CA ARG A 69 -2.28 14.91 4.60
C ARG A 69 -3.30 13.89 4.16
N VAL A 70 -4.58 14.27 4.04
CA VAL A 70 -5.63 13.42 3.47
C VAL A 70 -5.23 13.01 2.05
N GLU A 71 -4.77 13.96 1.24
CA GLU A 71 -4.44 13.71 -0.17
C GLU A 71 -3.22 12.81 -0.36
N ASP A 72 -2.21 12.96 0.51
CA ASP A 72 -1.04 12.08 0.52
C ASP A 72 -1.37 10.65 0.97
N VAL A 73 -2.21 10.51 2.01
CA VAL A 73 -2.66 9.20 2.48
C VAL A 73 -3.57 8.52 1.44
N ALA A 74 -4.50 9.25 0.83
CA ALA A 74 -5.38 8.75 -0.23
C ALA A 74 -4.60 8.36 -1.50
N LYS A 75 -3.59 9.15 -1.87
CA LYS A 75 -2.68 8.81 -2.96
C LYS A 75 -1.93 7.52 -2.66
N MET A 76 -1.40 7.36 -1.45
CA MET A 76 -0.68 6.15 -1.07
C MET A 76 -1.59 4.92 -1.05
N LEU A 77 -2.80 5.04 -0.48
CA LEU A 77 -3.82 3.99 -0.49
C LEU A 77 -4.17 3.57 -1.92
N SER A 78 -4.46 4.51 -2.82
CA SER A 78 -4.83 4.17 -4.20
C SER A 78 -3.68 3.58 -5.01
N MET A 79 -2.45 4.03 -4.78
CA MET A 79 -1.27 3.40 -5.37
C MET A 79 -1.07 1.98 -4.87
N ALA A 80 -1.21 1.75 -3.55
CA ALA A 80 -1.08 0.41 -2.97
C ALA A 80 -2.19 -0.53 -3.45
N ALA A 81 -3.44 -0.07 -3.47
CA ALA A 81 -4.60 -0.81 -3.96
C ALA A 81 -4.41 -1.22 -5.43
N ARG A 82 -4.05 -0.28 -6.32
CA ARG A 82 -3.78 -0.61 -7.74
C ARG A 82 -2.69 -1.67 -7.88
N ARG A 83 -1.60 -1.57 -7.13
CA ARG A 83 -0.51 -2.57 -7.18
C ARG A 83 -0.95 -3.92 -6.64
N ALA A 84 -1.68 -3.93 -5.53
CA ALA A 84 -2.19 -5.13 -4.91
C ALA A 84 -3.19 -5.87 -5.80
N TYR A 85 -4.07 -5.15 -6.51
CA TYR A 85 -5.21 -5.77 -7.21
C TYR A 85 -4.98 -5.98 -8.71
N THR A 86 -4.13 -5.17 -9.36
CA THR A 86 -3.87 -5.32 -10.82
C THR A 86 -2.97 -6.51 -11.11
N THR A 87 -2.01 -6.81 -10.22
CA THR A 87 -1.19 -8.00 -10.35
C THR A 87 -0.87 -8.55 -8.96
N PRO A 88 -1.85 -9.24 -8.33
CA PRO A 88 -1.64 -9.78 -6.99
C PRO A 88 -0.47 -10.76 -7.04
N GLU A 89 0.41 -10.72 -6.04
CA GLU A 89 1.56 -11.63 -6.04
C GLU A 89 1.14 -13.09 -5.94
N SER A 90 -0.07 -13.37 -5.45
CA SER A 90 -0.67 -14.69 -5.52
C SER A 90 -0.74 -15.25 -6.94
N ALA A 91 -0.85 -14.38 -7.96
CA ALA A 91 -0.86 -14.75 -9.38
C ALA A 91 0.55 -14.85 -10.00
N PHE A 92 1.60 -14.48 -9.27
CA PHE A 92 2.98 -14.65 -9.75
C PHE A 92 3.42 -16.11 -9.64
N SER A 93 4.07 -16.60 -10.70
CA SER A 93 4.79 -17.88 -10.65
C SER A 93 5.89 -17.82 -9.59
N VAL A 94 6.29 -18.99 -9.10
CA VAL A 94 7.38 -19.11 -8.10
C VAL A 94 8.65 -18.41 -8.60
N ASP A 95 9.03 -18.60 -9.86
CA ASP A 95 10.19 -17.93 -10.47
C ASP A 95 10.06 -16.41 -10.51
N MET A 96 8.84 -15.89 -10.74
CA MET A 96 8.59 -14.45 -10.78
C MET A 96 8.69 -13.84 -9.37
N LYS A 97 8.23 -14.57 -8.34
CA LYS A 97 8.39 -14.18 -6.93
C LYS A 97 9.86 -14.14 -6.53
N VAL A 98 10.63 -15.16 -6.88
CA VAL A 98 12.08 -15.23 -6.62
C VAL A 98 12.79 -14.04 -7.30
N LYS A 99 12.53 -13.79 -8.59
CA LYS A 99 13.13 -12.63 -9.30
C LYS A 99 12.76 -11.28 -8.68
N LEU A 100 11.54 -11.15 -8.15
CA LEU A 100 11.10 -9.95 -7.43
C LEU A 100 11.85 -9.78 -6.11
N GLU A 101 12.00 -10.85 -5.33
CA GLU A 101 12.76 -10.84 -4.09
C GLU A 101 14.26 -10.57 -4.32
N GLU A 102 14.84 -11.14 -5.38
CA GLU A 102 16.22 -10.87 -5.78
C GLU A 102 16.43 -9.40 -6.15
N LYS A 103 15.54 -8.83 -6.99
CA LYS A 103 15.57 -7.39 -7.30
C LYS A 103 15.44 -6.56 -6.03
N ARG A 104 14.50 -6.88 -5.15
CA ARG A 104 14.29 -6.16 -3.87
C ARG A 104 15.52 -6.23 -2.98
N SER A 105 16.16 -7.38 -2.91
CA SER A 105 17.39 -7.58 -2.14
C SER A 105 18.52 -6.74 -2.71
N GLN A 106 18.70 -6.72 -4.03
CA GLN A 106 19.70 -5.87 -4.69
C GLN A 106 19.49 -4.37 -4.42
N PHE A 107 18.25 -3.89 -4.35
CA PHE A 107 17.97 -2.50 -3.99
C PHE A 107 18.32 -2.19 -2.52
N LYS A 108 18.08 -3.12 -1.59
CA LYS A 108 18.54 -2.99 -0.19
C LYS A 108 20.06 -2.93 -0.09
N THR A 109 20.77 -3.81 -0.82
CA THR A 109 22.24 -3.87 -0.78
C THR A 109 22.90 -2.69 -1.49
N ARG A 110 22.33 -2.20 -2.61
CA ARG A 110 22.87 -1.04 -3.34
C ARG A 110 22.52 0.30 -2.67
N GLY A 111 21.37 0.42 -2.02
CA GLY A 111 21.01 1.61 -1.23
C GLY A 111 21.94 1.85 -0.04
N LEU A 112 22.53 0.79 0.52
CA LEU A 112 23.56 0.86 1.56
C LEU A 112 24.92 1.37 1.05
N ARG A 113 25.20 1.28 -0.26
CA ARG A 113 26.52 1.61 -0.84
C ARG A 113 26.67 3.06 -1.30
N VAL A 114 25.62 3.88 -1.19
CA VAL A 114 25.65 5.33 -1.53
C VAL A 114 25.94 6.21 -0.30
N LYS A 115 26.18 5.60 0.86
CA LYS A 115 26.75 6.27 2.03
C LYS A 115 28.05 5.58 2.43
N SER A 116 29.12 5.89 1.72
CA SER A 116 30.50 5.72 2.18
C SER A 116 31.33 6.85 1.60
#